data_AF-A0A256W7D8-F1
#
_entry.id   AF-A0A256W7D8-F1
#
_cell.length_a   1.000
_cell.length_b   1.000
_cell.length_c   1.000
_cell.angle_alpha   90.00
_cell.angle_beta   90.00
_cell.angle_gamma   90.00
#
_symmetry.space_group_name_H-M   'P 1'
#
loop_
_entity.id
_entity.type
_entity.pdbx_description
1 polymer ?
#
loop_
_entity_poly.entity_id
_entity_poly.type
_entity_poly.pdbx_seq_one_letter_code
_entity_poly.pdbx_strand_id
1 'polypeptide(L)'
;MDNLTPIKDNGNTSKKVLPFFKSSQQALLFSLLWMGVILLLTGLPGNSFPKVSKWMDVFQPDKLIHIGMFFPFAWFWQLYLLHKKVRRSIAIIIVILFGIIYASLTEVLQHSVFIGRSANVPDAIADIIGVVLSILAFNYYLPKRGGK
;
A
#
# COMPACT_ATOMS: atom_id res chain seq x y z
N MET A 1 -42.71 -3.19 -18.69
CA MET A 1 -41.72 -2.24 -19.24
C MET A 1 -41.37 -1.36 -18.07
N ASP A 2 -40.46 -1.84 -17.24
CA ASP A 2 -40.31 -1.30 -15.89
C ASP A 2 -39.20 -0.26 -15.91
N ASN A 3 -39.61 0.96 -15.55
CA ASN A 3 -38.80 2.17 -15.51
C ASN A 3 -37.48 1.95 -14.75
N LEU A 4 -36.37 1.95 -15.49
CA LEU A 4 -35.04 2.08 -14.92
C LEU A 4 -34.89 3.50 -14.34
N THR A 5 -35.05 3.62 -13.03
CA THR A 5 -34.69 4.85 -12.31
C THR A 5 -33.20 5.13 -12.49
N PRO A 6 -32.78 6.37 -12.83
CA PRO A 6 -31.37 6.69 -12.97
C PRO A 6 -30.73 6.69 -11.58
N ILE A 7 -29.73 5.80 -11.38
CA ILE A 7 -28.90 5.78 -10.17
C ILE A 7 -28.19 7.14 -10.07
N LYS A 8 -28.59 7.96 -9.09
CA LYS A 8 -27.91 9.22 -8.76
C LYS A 8 -26.50 8.90 -8.26
N ASP A 9 -25.49 9.20 -9.09
CA ASP A 9 -24.10 9.29 -8.64
C ASP A 9 -23.97 10.45 -7.65
N ASN A 10 -24.02 10.10 -6.38
CA ASN A 10 -23.78 10.97 -5.25
C ASN A 10 -22.28 11.24 -5.14
N GLY A 11 -21.78 12.14 -5.99
CA GLY A 11 -20.42 12.71 -5.97
C GLY A 11 -19.98 13.36 -4.64
N ASN A 12 -20.81 13.27 -3.59
CA ASN A 12 -20.57 13.69 -2.21
C ASN A 12 -19.74 12.68 -1.42
N THR A 13 -19.87 11.37 -1.68
CA THR A 13 -19.20 10.33 -0.87
C THR A 13 -17.68 10.34 -1.08
N SER A 14 -17.23 10.50 -2.32
CA SER A 14 -15.79 10.62 -2.64
C SER A 14 -15.14 11.86 -2.01
N LYS A 15 -15.88 12.94 -1.81
CA LYS A 15 -15.37 14.18 -1.19
C LYS A 15 -15.35 14.11 0.33
N LYS A 16 -16.26 13.33 0.95
CA LYS A 16 -16.31 13.13 2.40
C LYS A 16 -15.29 12.12 2.92
N VAL A 17 -15.00 11.06 2.16
CA VAL A 17 -14.11 9.97 2.64
C VAL A 17 -12.63 10.38 2.61
N LEU A 18 -12.25 11.36 1.78
CA LEU A 18 -10.86 11.81 1.61
C LEU A 18 -10.73 13.34 1.67
N PRO A 19 -10.90 13.96 2.86
CA PRO A 19 -10.70 15.40 3.02
C PRO A 19 -9.23 15.83 2.86
N PHE A 20 -8.28 14.90 3.03
CA PHE A 20 -6.85 15.16 3.00
C PHE A 20 -6.25 15.30 1.59
N PHE A 21 -6.75 14.54 0.62
CA PHE A 21 -6.19 14.52 -0.75
C PHE A 21 -7.12 15.22 -1.72
N LYS A 22 -6.85 16.50 -2.00
CA LYS A 22 -7.65 17.33 -2.92
C LYS A 22 -7.31 17.07 -4.38
N SER A 23 -6.12 16.54 -4.70
CA SER A 23 -5.66 16.31 -6.07
C SER A 23 -4.85 15.02 -6.25
N SER A 24 -4.77 14.54 -7.50
CA SER A 24 -3.91 13.39 -7.84
C SER A 24 -2.43 13.64 -7.58
N GLN A 25 -1.96 14.89 -7.69
CA GLN A 25 -0.56 15.25 -7.42
C GLN A 25 -0.21 15.10 -5.93
N GLN A 26 -1.13 15.44 -5.03
CA GLN A 26 -0.93 15.25 -3.59
C GLN A 26 -0.86 13.76 -3.23
N ALA A 27 -1.79 12.96 -3.76
CA ALA A 27 -1.75 11.51 -3.55
C ALA A 27 -0.44 10.89 -4.08
N LEU A 28 0.01 11.32 -5.27
CA LEU A 28 1.28 10.86 -5.84
C LEU A 28 2.47 11.26 -4.96
N LEU A 29 2.52 12.50 -4.49
CA LEU A 29 3.60 12.99 -3.63
C LEU A 29 3.69 12.16 -2.34
N PHE A 30 2.55 11.90 -1.69
CA PHE A 30 2.53 11.06 -0.48
C PHE A 30 2.94 9.62 -0.77
N SER A 31 2.51 9.04 -1.91
CA SER A 31 2.98 7.71 -2.33
C SER A 31 4.50 7.66 -2.49
N LEU A 32 5.09 8.65 -3.16
CA LEU A 32 6.54 8.71 -3.38
C LEU A 32 7.32 8.96 -2.09
N LEU A 33 6.84 9.86 -1.23
CA LEU A 33 7.43 10.10 0.08
C LEU A 33 7.40 8.83 0.94
N TRP A 34 6.26 8.12 0.93
CA TRP A 34 6.12 6.87 1.68
C TRP A 34 7.03 5.77 1.14
N MET A 35 7.22 5.66 -0.18
CA MET A 35 8.24 4.78 -0.75
C MET A 35 9.65 5.14 -0.23
N GLY A 36 9.99 6.43 -0.17
CA GLY A 36 11.24 6.86 0.46
C GLY A 36 11.37 6.40 1.92
N VAL A 37 10.31 6.50 2.70
CA VAL A 37 10.26 6.01 4.09
C VAL A 37 10.46 4.49 4.16
N ILE A 38 9.80 3.72 3.30
CA ILE A 38 9.97 2.26 3.25
C ILE A 38 11.43 1.91 2.97
N LEU A 39 12.03 2.53 1.95
CA LEU A 39 13.42 2.26 1.58
C LEU A 39 14.40 2.61 2.71
N LEU A 40 14.17 3.72 3.41
CA LEU A 40 14.97 4.09 4.57
C LEU A 40 14.81 3.07 5.70
N LEU A 41 13.58 2.68 6.04
CA LEU A 41 13.30 1.75 7.13
C LEU A 41 13.84 0.34 6.85
N THR A 42 13.68 -0.17 5.62
CA THR A 42 14.19 -1.50 5.24
C THR A 42 15.71 -1.52 5.08
N GLY A 43 16.33 -0.38 4.76
CA GLY A 43 17.78 -0.22 4.65
C GLY A 43 18.51 -0.01 5.99
N LEU A 44 17.82 0.40 7.06
CA LEU A 44 18.44 0.55 8.38
C LEU A 44 18.81 -0.82 8.97
N PRO A 45 20.04 -1.01 9.47
CA PRO A 45 20.46 -2.31 9.99
C PRO A 45 19.70 -2.66 11.28
N GLY A 46 19.31 -3.93 11.41
CA GLY A 46 18.40 -4.41 12.47
C GLY A 46 18.93 -4.25 13.90
N ASN A 47 20.24 -4.07 14.03
CA ASN A 47 20.93 -3.74 15.29
C ASN A 47 20.64 -2.31 15.81
N SER A 48 20.00 -1.47 15.00
CA SER A 48 19.61 -0.10 15.37
C SER A 48 18.27 -0.05 16.12
N PHE A 49 17.50 -1.15 16.08
CA PHE A 49 16.24 -1.25 16.80
C PHE A 49 16.47 -1.84 18.20
N PRO A 50 15.86 -1.26 19.25
CA PRO A 50 15.98 -1.79 20.61
C PRO A 50 15.49 -3.25 20.63
N LYS A 51 16.28 -4.14 21.25
CA LYS A 51 15.95 -5.56 21.41
C LYS A 51 14.59 -5.67 22.10
N VAL A 52 13.56 -5.97 21.32
CA VAL A 52 12.22 -6.24 21.81
C VAL A 52 12.25 -7.54 22.63
N SER A 53 11.49 -7.55 23.72
CA SER A 53 11.49 -8.65 24.71
C SER A 53 11.28 -10.02 24.07
N LYS A 54 11.93 -11.07 24.61
CA LYS A 54 11.88 -12.48 24.15
C LYS A 54 10.48 -13.06 23.84
N TRP A 55 9.40 -12.47 24.36
CA TRP A 55 8.02 -12.87 24.07
C TRP A 55 7.53 -12.42 22.68
N MET A 56 8.11 -11.36 22.11
CA MET A 56 7.85 -10.89 20.75
C MET A 56 8.69 -11.58 19.69
N ASP A 57 9.77 -12.27 20.05
CA ASP A 57 10.59 -13.06 19.10
C ASP A 57 9.76 -14.13 18.38
N VAL A 58 8.69 -14.64 19.02
CA VAL A 58 7.76 -15.62 18.42
C VAL A 58 6.97 -15.01 17.25
N PHE A 59 6.71 -13.70 17.27
CA PHE A 59 5.94 -13.01 16.22
C PHE A 59 6.81 -12.39 15.12
N GLN A 60 8.14 -12.39 15.26
CA GLN A 60 9.08 -11.76 14.32
C GLN A 60 8.61 -10.35 13.91
N PRO A 61 8.72 -9.36 14.81
CA PRO A 61 8.12 -8.04 14.66
C PRO A 61 8.47 -7.34 13.34
N ASP A 62 9.62 -7.66 12.74
CA ASP A 62 10.00 -7.26 11.39
C ASP A 62 8.87 -7.52 10.36
N LYS A 63 8.23 -8.69 10.38
CA LYS A 63 7.14 -9.04 9.43
C LYS A 63 5.92 -8.14 9.57
N LEU A 64 5.56 -7.79 10.80
CA LEU A 64 4.42 -6.91 11.04
C LEU A 64 4.73 -5.48 10.57
N ILE A 65 5.98 -5.04 10.72
CA ILE A 65 6.46 -3.77 10.19
C ILE A 65 6.38 -3.77 8.67
N HIS A 66 6.82 -4.85 7.99
CA HIS A 66 6.69 -5.03 6.54
C HIS A 66 5.23 -4.91 6.06
N ILE A 67 4.30 -5.63 6.69
CA ILE A 67 2.85 -5.49 6.42
C ILE A 67 2.39 -4.05 6.65
N GLY A 68 2.78 -3.46 7.78
CA GLY A 68 2.41 -2.10 8.18
C GLY A 68 3.00 -1.01 7.28
N MET A 69 4.10 -1.28 6.59
CA MET A 69 4.75 -0.40 5.62
C MET A 69 4.09 -0.49 4.24
N PHE A 70 3.84 -1.70 3.75
CA PHE A 70 3.27 -1.90 2.41
C PHE A 70 1.76 -1.67 2.34
N PHE A 71 1.05 -1.71 3.48
CA PHE A 71 -0.37 -1.39 3.52
C PHE A 71 -0.67 0.09 3.14
N PRO A 72 -0.07 1.10 3.79
CA PRO A 72 -0.26 2.51 3.40
C PRO A 72 0.27 2.81 2.01
N PHE A 73 1.37 2.16 1.60
CA PHE A 73 1.88 2.25 0.22
C PHE A 73 0.80 1.91 -0.80
N ALA A 74 0.19 0.72 -0.68
CA ALA A 74 -0.86 0.28 -1.59
C ALA A 74 -2.12 1.17 -1.47
N TRP A 75 -2.38 1.73 -0.29
CA TRP A 75 -3.51 2.63 -0.08
C TRP A 75 -3.33 3.95 -0.84
N PHE A 76 -2.17 4.59 -0.71
CA PHE A 76 -1.88 5.86 -1.39
C PHE A 76 -1.85 5.70 -2.91
N TRP A 77 -1.32 4.59 -3.43
CA TRP A 77 -1.37 4.29 -4.86
C TRP A 77 -2.79 4.07 -5.37
N GLN A 78 -3.64 3.37 -4.62
CA GLN A 78 -5.06 3.24 -4.97
C GLN A 78 -5.78 4.61 -4.98
N LEU A 79 -5.47 5.50 -4.02
CA LEU A 79 -5.99 6.87 -4.01
C LEU A 79 -5.56 7.66 -5.24
N TYR A 80 -4.27 7.61 -5.57
CA TYR A 80 -3.74 8.27 -6.76
C TYR A 80 -4.48 7.83 -8.03
N LEU A 81 -4.63 6.51 -8.23
CA LEU A 81 -5.32 5.93 -9.39
C LEU A 81 -6.82 6.26 -9.39
N LEU A 82 -7.45 6.33 -8.22
CA LEU A 82 -8.83 6.77 -8.06
C LEU A 82 -9.02 8.23 -8.50
N HIS A 83 -8.10 9.13 -8.13
CA HIS A 83 -8.13 10.53 -8.59
C HIS A 83 -7.88 10.66 -10.09
N LYS A 84 -7.05 9.77 -10.68
CA LYS A 84 -6.85 9.66 -12.13
C LYS A 84 -8.03 9.00 -12.87
N LYS A 85 -9.10 8.63 -12.15
CA LYS A 85 -10.30 7.97 -12.70
C LYS A 85 -9.99 6.64 -13.41
N VAL A 86 -8.92 5.95 -12.99
CA VAL A 86 -8.59 4.62 -13.51
C VAL A 86 -9.69 3.64 -13.07
N ARG A 87 -10.08 2.73 -13.98
CA ARG A 87 -11.05 1.67 -13.66
C ARG A 87 -10.53 0.84 -12.48
N ARG A 88 -11.42 0.50 -11.55
CA ARG A 88 -11.05 -0.17 -10.28
C ARG A 88 -10.31 -1.50 -10.50
N SER A 89 -10.75 -2.34 -11.43
CA SER A 89 -10.07 -3.59 -11.78
C SER A 89 -8.65 -3.36 -12.26
N ILE A 90 -8.45 -2.36 -13.14
CA ILE A 90 -7.13 -1.97 -13.64
C ILE A 90 -6.26 -1.42 -12.51
N ALA A 91 -6.84 -0.59 -11.63
CA ALA A 91 -6.11 -0.02 -10.50
C ALA A 91 -5.60 -1.10 -9.53
N ILE A 92 -6.40 -2.12 -9.25
CA ILE A 92 -5.99 -3.27 -8.43
C ILE A 92 -4.80 -4.00 -9.07
N ILE A 93 -4.86 -4.29 -10.37
CA ILE A 93 -3.77 -4.96 -11.09
C ILE A 93 -2.50 -4.12 -11.04
N ILE A 94 -2.59 -2.81 -11.31
CA ILE A 94 -1.45 -1.89 -11.25
C ILE A 94 -0.81 -1.92 -9.86
N VAL A 95 -1.60 -1.83 -8.80
CA VAL A 95 -1.09 -1.77 -7.42
C VAL A 95 -0.45 -3.09 -7.00
N ILE A 96 -1.01 -4.24 -7.40
CA ILE A 96 -0.39 -5.55 -7.15
C ILE A 96 0.96 -5.65 -7.86
N LEU A 97 1.01 -5.34 -9.16
CA LEU A 97 2.24 -5.41 -9.93
C LEU A 97 3.30 -4.46 -9.35
N PHE A 98 2.90 -3.24 -9.03
CA PHE A 98 3.81 -2.24 -8.48
C PHE A 98 4.30 -2.64 -7.08
N GLY A 99 3.43 -3.23 -6.25
CA GLY A 99 3.80 -3.78 -4.94
C GLY A 99 4.80 -4.93 -5.05
N ILE A 100 4.58 -5.89 -5.94
CA ILE A 100 5.51 -7.02 -6.15
C ILE A 100 6.87 -6.54 -6.65
N ILE A 101 6.88 -5.63 -7.63
CA ILE A 101 8.12 -5.06 -8.18
C ILE A 101 8.87 -4.30 -7.08
N TYR A 102 8.17 -3.49 -6.30
CA TYR A 102 8.80 -2.68 -5.28
C TYR A 102 9.31 -3.50 -4.09
N ALA A 103 8.55 -4.51 -3.63
CA ALA A 103 9.00 -5.46 -2.61
C ALA A 103 10.22 -6.25 -3.06
N SER A 104 10.21 -6.76 -4.29
CA SER A 104 11.37 -7.44 -4.88
C SER A 104 12.59 -6.52 -4.97
N LEU A 105 12.38 -5.25 -5.33
CA LEU A 105 13.45 -4.26 -5.39
C LEU A 105 14.05 -3.99 -4.02
N THR A 106 13.23 -3.82 -2.97
CA THR A 106 13.74 -3.59 -1.61
C THR A 106 14.56 -4.76 -1.10
N GLU A 107 14.15 -6.00 -1.38
CA GLU A 107 14.92 -7.21 -1.07
C GLU A 107 16.28 -7.25 -1.78
N VAL A 108 16.31 -6.97 -3.09
CA VAL A 108 17.56 -6.94 -3.87
C VAL A 108 18.50 -5.87 -3.33
N LEU A 109 17.98 -4.71 -2.93
CA LEU A 109 18.77 -3.64 -2.33
C LEU A 109 19.28 -4.02 -0.93
N GLN A 110 18.48 -4.72 -0.12
CA GLN A 110 18.92 -5.28 1.17
C GLN A 110 20.03 -6.31 1.00
N HIS A 111 19.97 -7.12 -0.05
CA HIS A 111 21.04 -8.07 -0.36
C HIS A 111 22.32 -7.39 -0.87
N SER A 112 22.19 -6.42 -1.77
CA SER A 112 23.31 -5.95 -2.60
C SER A 112 23.92 -4.63 -2.13
N VAL A 113 23.15 -3.78 -1.45
CA VAL A 113 23.53 -2.39 -1.15
C VAL A 113 23.61 -2.13 0.36
N PHE A 114 22.67 -2.66 1.14
CA PHE A 114 22.61 -2.37 2.58
C PHE A 114 23.51 -3.31 3.39
N ILE A 115 24.67 -2.81 3.80
CA ILE A 115 25.64 -3.53 4.63
C ILE A 115 25.01 -3.84 6.00
N GLY A 116 24.98 -5.12 6.38
CA GLY A 116 24.40 -5.56 7.66
C GLY A 116 22.91 -5.89 7.61
N ARG A 117 22.32 -5.98 6.42
CA ARG A 117 20.99 -6.58 6.19
C ARG A 117 21.09 -7.86 5.36
N SER A 118 20.12 -8.74 5.60
CA SER A 118 19.92 -9.97 4.84
C SER A 118 18.57 -9.89 4.14
N ALA A 119 18.55 -10.15 2.84
CA ALA A 119 17.31 -10.39 2.11
C ALA A 119 16.66 -11.68 2.61
N ASN A 120 15.35 -11.63 2.81
CA ASN A 120 14.53 -12.66 3.39
C ASN A 120 13.24 -12.80 2.59
N VAL A 121 13.06 -13.94 1.93
CA VAL A 121 11.80 -14.28 1.25
C VAL A 121 10.54 -14.09 2.15
N PRO A 122 10.58 -14.40 3.46
CA PRO A 122 9.45 -14.12 4.35
C PRO A 122 9.04 -12.63 4.44
N ASP A 123 9.97 -11.69 4.27
CA ASP A 123 9.72 -10.25 4.33
C ASP A 123 9.00 -9.79 3.06
N ALA A 124 9.44 -10.27 1.88
CA ALA A 124 8.71 -10.09 0.63
C ALA A 124 7.27 -10.63 0.66
N ILE A 125 7.04 -11.77 1.35
CA ILE A 125 5.69 -12.32 1.53
C ILE A 125 4.86 -11.40 2.43
N ALA A 126 5.44 -10.89 3.51
CA ALA A 126 4.79 -9.93 4.40
C ALA A 126 4.41 -8.64 3.66
N ASP A 127 5.27 -8.14 2.77
CA ASP A 127 4.98 -6.98 1.91
C ASP A 127 3.75 -7.23 1.02
N ILE A 128 3.70 -8.39 0.35
CA ILE A 128 2.57 -8.78 -0.50
C ILE A 128 1.27 -8.88 0.31
N ILE A 129 1.33 -9.45 1.52
CA ILE A 129 0.17 -9.50 2.43
C ILE A 129 -0.30 -8.09 2.76
N GLY A 130 0.60 -7.16 3.07
CA GLY A 130 0.26 -5.76 3.30
C GLY A 130 -0.47 -5.10 2.12
N VAL A 131 0.01 -5.34 0.90
CA VAL A 131 -0.64 -4.88 -0.34
C VAL A 131 -2.05 -5.45 -0.49
N VAL A 132 -2.22 -6.76 -0.31
CA VAL A 132 -3.52 -7.44 -0.44
C VAL A 132 -4.51 -6.93 0.61
N LEU A 133 -4.10 -6.83 1.87
CA LEU A 133 -4.95 -6.30 2.95
C LEU A 133 -5.38 -4.86 2.67
N SER A 134 -4.49 -4.03 2.13
CA SER A 134 -4.81 -2.66 1.74
C SER A 134 -5.84 -2.61 0.62
N ILE A 135 -5.72 -3.45 -0.39
CA ILE A 135 -6.70 -3.55 -1.48
C ILE A 135 -8.07 -3.99 -0.94
N LEU A 136 -8.10 -5.00 -0.08
CA LEU A 136 -9.35 -5.47 0.53
C LEU A 136 -10.02 -4.38 1.37
N ALA A 137 -9.26 -3.73 2.24
CA ALA A 137 -9.75 -2.62 3.07
C ALA A 137 -10.25 -1.46 2.20
N PHE A 138 -9.47 -1.03 1.21
CA PHE A 138 -9.84 0.06 0.31
C PHE A 138 -11.14 -0.25 -0.43
N ASN A 139 -11.26 -1.51 -0.88
CA ASN A 139 -12.42 -1.97 -1.58
C ASN A 139 -13.68 -2.04 -0.71
N TYR A 140 -13.53 -2.34 0.57
CA TYR A 140 -14.60 -2.38 1.56
C TYR A 140 -15.08 -0.96 1.93
N TYR A 141 -14.15 -0.03 2.18
CA TYR A 141 -14.48 1.33 2.62
C TYR A 141 -14.94 2.26 1.50
N LEU A 142 -14.48 2.05 0.26
CA LEU A 142 -14.88 2.89 -0.88
C LEU A 142 -15.94 2.17 -1.73
N PRO A 143 -17.19 2.68 -1.76
CA PRO A 143 -18.26 2.07 -2.54
C PRO A 143 -17.86 2.00 -4.02
N LYS A 144 -18.27 0.92 -4.69
CA LYS A 144 -18.04 0.75 -6.13
C LYS A 144 -18.60 1.97 -6.86
N ARG A 145 -17.74 2.74 -7.53
CA ARG A 145 -18.21 3.68 -8.56
C ARG A 145 -18.88 2.83 -9.62
N GLY A 146 -20.18 3.00 -9.80
CA GLY A 146 -20.93 2.36 -10.89
C GLY A 146 -20.18 2.63 -12.19
N GLY A 147 -19.75 1.56 -12.87
CA GLY A 147 -19.25 1.67 -14.22
C GLY A 147 -20.39 2.21 -15.08
N LYS A 148 -20.14 3.31 -15.79
CA LYS A 148 -20.87 3.56 -17.02
C LYS A 148 -20.37 2.60 -18.09
#